data_AF-A0A7C7K377-F1
#
_entry.id   AF-A0A7C7K377-F1
#
_cell.length_a   1.000
_cell.length_b   1.000
_cell.length_c   1.000
_cell.angle_alpha   90.00
_cell.angle_beta   90.00
_cell.angle_gamma   90.00
#
_symmetry.space_group_name_H-M   'P 1'
#
loop_
_entity.id
_entity.type
_entity.pdbx_description
1 polymer ?
#
loop_
_entity_poly.entity_id
_entity_poly.type
_entity_poly.pdbx_seq_one_letter_code
_entity_poly.pdbx_strand_id
1 'polypeptide(L)'
;MKQLLILFIFFTISCFAQEEISTELVETKALDADKLVAIDNFEATYFIKNNALKKATVKDTLNYSNFQLGQVSSANAFNPLKINLFYSDFNTVIILDNRLAEVAKI
;
A
#
# COMPACT_ATOMS: atom_id res chain seq x y z
N MET A 1 33.42 -12.30 -44.84
CA MET A 1 33.02 -13.18 -43.70
C MET A 1 32.61 -12.41 -42.45
N LYS A 2 33.42 -11.45 -41.97
CA LYS A 2 33.12 -10.68 -40.74
C LYS A 2 31.79 -9.90 -40.78
N GLN A 3 31.44 -9.31 -41.93
CA GLN A 3 30.17 -8.59 -42.10
C GLN A 3 28.94 -9.51 -42.10
N LEU A 4 29.07 -10.75 -42.60
CA LEU A 4 28.00 -11.74 -42.57
C LEU A 4 27.70 -12.20 -41.13
N LEU A 5 28.75 -12.32 -40.32
CA LEU A 5 28.64 -12.66 -38.90
C LEU A 5 27.94 -11.54 -38.10
N ILE A 6 28.26 -10.27 -38.40
CA ILE A 6 27.60 -9.12 -37.79
C ILE A 6 26.10 -9.11 -38.16
N LEU A 7 25.77 -9.36 -39.43
CA LEU A 7 24.37 -9.45 -39.89
C LEU A 7 23.61 -10.57 -39.18
N PHE A 8 24.25 -11.72 -38.94
CA PHE A 8 23.67 -12.85 -38.21
C PHE A 8 23.38 -12.49 -36.74
N ILE A 9 24.25 -11.72 -36.09
CA ILE A 9 24.06 -11.24 -34.71
C ILE A 9 22.90 -10.23 -34.63
N PHE A 10 22.68 -9.40 -35.65
CA PHE A 10 21.51 -8.50 -35.67
C PHE A 10 20.19 -9.24 -35.81
N PHE A 11 20.19 -10.42 -36.42
CA PHE A 11 18.98 -11.24 -36.61
C PHE A 11 18.52 -11.93 -35.32
N THR A 12 19.42 -12.20 -34.37
CA THR A 12 19.08 -12.82 -33.07
C THR A 12 18.44 -11.85 -32.08
N ILE A 13 18.51 -10.54 -32.34
CA ILE A 13 17.87 -9.49 -31.52
C ILE A 13 16.34 -9.46 -31.74
N SER A 14 15.86 -10.04 -32.86
CA SER A 14 14.44 -10.10 -33.21
C SER A 14 13.67 -11.26 -32.57
N CYS A 15 14.30 -12.05 -31.70
CA CYS A 15 13.61 -13.12 -30.96
C CYS A 15 12.78 -12.51 -29.83
N PHE A 16 11.47 -12.42 -30.04
CA PHE A 16 10.48 -12.10 -29.01
C PHE A 16 10.43 -13.24 -27.98
N ALA A 17 11.21 -13.11 -26.90
CA ALA A 17 11.32 -14.12 -25.84
C ALA A 17 10.40 -13.86 -24.63
N GLN A 18 9.60 -12.78 -24.66
CA GLN A 18 8.72 -12.44 -23.55
C GLN A 18 7.35 -13.06 -23.79
N GLU A 19 6.95 -13.98 -22.91
CA GLU A 19 5.56 -14.45 -22.83
C GLU A 19 4.67 -13.29 -22.37
N GLU A 20 3.55 -13.09 -23.08
CA GLU A 20 2.55 -12.10 -22.68
C GLU A 20 1.79 -12.64 -21.47
N ILE A 21 1.90 -11.93 -20.33
CA ILE A 21 1.11 -12.26 -19.15
C ILE A 21 -0.29 -11.69 -19.37
N SER A 22 -1.25 -12.56 -19.70
CA SER A 22 -2.66 -12.17 -19.72
C SER A 22 -3.14 -11.93 -18.29
N THR A 23 -3.87 -10.83 -18.10
CA THR A 23 -4.50 -10.52 -16.82
C THR A 23 -6.00 -10.42 -17.02
N GLU A 24 -6.76 -10.99 -16.09
CA GLU A 24 -8.21 -10.89 -16.05
C GLU A 24 -8.63 -10.25 -14.72
N LEU A 25 -9.69 -9.43 -14.77
CA LEU A 25 -10.25 -8.84 -13.57
C LEU A 25 -10.95 -9.92 -12.75
N VAL A 26 -10.37 -10.29 -11.61
CA VAL A 26 -10.95 -11.31 -10.71
C VAL A 26 -12.09 -10.73 -9.87
N GLU A 27 -11.87 -9.55 -9.28
CA GLU A 27 -12.84 -8.94 -8.37
C GLU A 27 -12.72 -7.41 -8.37
N THR A 28 -13.82 -6.72 -8.06
CA THR A 28 -13.82 -5.30 -7.74
C THR A 28 -14.67 -5.08 -6.49
N LYS A 29 -14.13 -4.32 -5.54
CA LYS A 29 -14.81 -3.99 -4.28
C LYS A 29 -14.91 -2.49 -4.12
N ALA A 30 -16.13 -1.98 -3.92
CA ALA A 30 -16.33 -0.58 -3.60
C ALA A 30 -15.80 -0.29 -2.19
N LEU A 31 -15.03 0.79 -2.05
CA LEU A 31 -14.51 1.27 -0.78
C LEU A 31 -14.80 2.76 -0.64
N ASP A 32 -15.63 3.11 0.33
CA ASP A 32 -15.94 4.49 0.68
C ASP A 32 -14.89 5.01 1.68
N ALA A 33 -13.81 5.56 1.14
CA ALA A 33 -12.63 6.06 1.87
C ALA A 33 -12.00 7.28 1.16
N ASP A 34 -11.35 8.15 1.93
CA ASP A 34 -10.57 9.27 1.39
C ASP A 34 -9.26 8.77 0.76
N LYS A 35 -8.65 7.75 1.37
CA LYS A 35 -7.40 7.14 0.91
C LYS A 35 -7.26 5.69 1.35
N LEU A 36 -6.96 4.79 0.42
CA LEU A 36 -6.54 3.43 0.73
C LEU A 36 -5.09 3.43 1.24
N VAL A 37 -4.82 2.72 2.35
CA VAL A 37 -3.48 2.59 2.94
C VAL A 37 -2.88 1.23 2.64
N ALA A 38 -3.59 0.15 2.95
CA ALA A 38 -3.16 -1.22 2.68
C ALA A 38 -4.35 -2.19 2.75
N ILE A 39 -4.20 -3.34 2.12
CA ILE A 39 -5.00 -4.54 2.38
C ILE A 39 -4.01 -5.61 2.79
N ASP A 40 -4.13 -6.15 3.99
CA ASP A 40 -3.21 -7.19 4.47
C ASP A 40 -3.68 -8.60 4.06
N ASN A 41 -2.80 -9.58 4.24
CA ASN A 41 -3.07 -10.99 3.92
C ASN A 41 -4.12 -11.63 4.84
N PHE A 42 -4.57 -10.92 5.89
CA PHE A 42 -5.60 -11.36 6.84
C PHE A 42 -6.93 -10.65 6.58
N GLU A 43 -7.13 -10.15 5.36
CA GLU A 43 -8.33 -9.44 4.89
C GLU A 43 -8.66 -8.16 5.67
N ALA A 44 -7.70 -7.60 6.43
CA ALA A 44 -7.90 -6.30 7.04
C ALA A 44 -7.59 -5.20 6.01
N THR A 45 -8.57 -4.33 5.80
CA THR A 45 -8.45 -3.14 4.95
C THR A 45 -8.17 -1.93 5.81
N TYR A 46 -7.02 -1.29 5.57
CA TYR A 46 -6.59 -0.07 6.24
C TYR A 46 -6.82 1.13 5.33
N PHE A 47 -7.53 2.13 5.79
CA PHE A 47 -7.87 3.30 5.00
C PHE A 47 -8.07 4.54 5.85
N ILE A 48 -7.85 5.71 5.27
CA ILE A 48 -8.18 6.99 5.91
C ILE A 48 -9.60 7.38 5.50
N LYS A 49 -10.39 7.77 6.49
CA LYS A 49 -11.70 8.40 6.29
C LYS A 49 -12.00 9.38 7.40
N ASN A 50 -12.41 10.60 7.05
CA ASN A 50 -12.73 11.67 8.01
C ASN A 50 -11.56 11.93 8.99
N ASN A 51 -10.34 12.01 8.47
CA ASN A 51 -9.11 12.21 9.26
C ASN A 51 -8.84 11.14 10.35
N ALA A 52 -9.39 9.94 10.18
CA ALA A 52 -9.14 8.81 11.06
C ALA A 52 -8.57 7.65 10.24
N LEU A 53 -7.58 6.95 10.80
CA LEU A 53 -7.18 5.65 10.30
C LEU A 53 -8.23 4.63 10.72
N LYS A 54 -8.79 3.93 9.75
CA LYS A 54 -9.74 2.83 9.94
C LYS A 54 -9.10 1.51 9.54
N LYS A 55 -9.32 0.48 10.34
CA LYS A 55 -8.99 -0.92 10.05
C LYS A 55 -10.29 -1.70 10.02
N ALA A 56 -10.77 -2.06 8.84
CA ALA A 56 -11.96 -2.89 8.67
C ALA A 56 -11.58 -4.35 8.44
N THR A 57 -12.19 -5.25 9.20
CA THR A 57 -12.17 -6.69 9.00
C THR A 57 -13.57 -7.20 8.70
N VAL A 58 -13.73 -8.51 8.48
CA VAL A 58 -15.06 -9.15 8.36
C VAL A 58 -15.89 -9.00 9.65
N LYS A 59 -15.24 -8.88 10.81
CA LYS A 59 -15.91 -8.90 12.11
C LYS A 59 -16.18 -7.51 12.67
N ASP A 60 -15.24 -6.60 12.49
CA ASP A 60 -15.23 -5.31 13.16
C ASP A 60 -14.50 -4.23 12.35
N THR A 61 -14.71 -2.98 12.77
CA THR A 61 -13.93 -1.85 12.28
C THR A 61 -13.36 -1.09 13.47
N LEU A 62 -12.02 -1.05 13.56
CA LEU A 62 -11.30 -0.24 14.52
C LEU A 62 -10.97 1.11 13.89
N ASN A 63 -10.97 2.16 14.72
CA ASN A 63 -10.63 3.51 14.27
C ASN A 63 -9.64 4.15 15.24
N TYR A 64 -8.70 4.89 14.68
CA TYR A 64 -7.80 5.76 15.42
C TYR A 64 -7.84 7.17 14.83
N SER A 65 -7.94 8.17 15.71
CA SER A 65 -7.94 9.59 15.34
C SER A 65 -7.27 10.39 16.44
N ASN A 66 -6.49 11.41 16.05
CA ASN A 66 -5.87 12.33 16.98
C ASN A 66 -6.05 13.77 16.49
N PHE A 67 -7.09 14.45 17.00
CA PHE A 67 -7.42 15.82 16.59
C PHE A 67 -6.36 16.85 16.98
N GLN A 68 -5.53 16.56 17.99
CA GLN A 68 -4.51 17.48 18.46
C GLN A 68 -3.32 17.56 17.50
N LEU A 69 -3.11 16.54 16.67
CA LEU A 69 -2.00 16.46 15.71
C LEU A 69 -2.37 16.93 14.30
N GLY A 70 -3.57 17.51 14.13
CA GLY A 70 -4.03 17.98 12.83
C GLY A 70 -4.45 16.85 11.89
N GLN A 71 -4.16 17.00 10.60
CA GLN A 71 -4.53 15.99 9.61
C GLN A 71 -3.47 14.90 9.45
N VAL A 72 -3.91 13.65 9.22
CA VAL A 72 -3.02 12.54 8.87
C VAL A 72 -2.42 12.82 7.48
N SER A 73 -1.11 13.09 7.44
CA SER A 73 -0.40 13.37 6.19
C SER A 73 -0.09 12.09 5.43
N SER A 74 0.35 11.05 6.14
CA SER A 74 0.56 9.73 5.55
C SER A 74 0.38 8.61 6.58
N ALA A 75 0.13 7.42 6.06
CA ALA A 75 -0.08 6.21 6.84
C ALA A 75 0.64 5.04 6.16
N ASN A 76 1.20 4.13 6.95
CA ASN A 76 1.82 2.90 6.46
C ASN A 76 1.43 1.74 7.37
N ALA A 77 0.78 0.73 6.78
CA ALA A 77 0.33 -0.49 7.47
C ALA A 77 0.98 -1.76 6.90
N PHE A 78 2.17 -1.65 6.29
CA PHE A 78 2.91 -2.81 5.76
C PHE A 78 3.21 -3.86 6.85
N ASN A 79 3.48 -3.41 8.08
CA ASN A 79 3.55 -4.27 9.25
C ASN A 79 2.28 -4.08 10.11
N PRO A 80 1.33 -5.03 10.12
CA PRO A 80 0.10 -4.93 10.90
C PRO A 80 0.30 -4.80 12.42
N LEU A 81 1.48 -5.13 12.93
CA LEU A 81 1.83 -4.99 14.36
C LEU A 81 2.46 -3.63 14.69
N LYS A 82 2.88 -2.85 13.68
CA LYS A 82 3.54 -1.55 13.82
C LYS A 82 3.09 -0.62 12.69
N ILE A 83 1.90 -0.08 12.85
CA ILE A 83 1.28 0.82 11.89
C ILE A 83 1.76 2.24 12.17
N ASN A 84 2.26 2.94 11.15
CA ASN A 84 2.83 4.27 11.31
C ASN A 84 1.89 5.32 10.74
N LEU A 85 1.59 6.36 11.52
CA LEU A 85 0.85 7.55 11.10
C LEU A 85 1.73 8.78 11.25
N PHE A 86 1.95 9.48 10.14
CA PHE A 86 2.72 10.72 10.12
C PHE A 86 1.80 11.93 10.06
N TYR A 87 2.04 12.88 10.96
CA TYR A 87 1.37 14.16 11.08
C TYR A 87 2.38 15.29 10.82
N SER A 88 2.32 15.89 9.63
CA SER A 88 3.30 16.90 9.19
C SER A 88 3.24 18.19 9.98
N ASP A 89 2.04 18.59 10.42
CA ASP A 89 1.82 19.86 11.14
C ASP A 89 2.62 19.93 12.46
N PHE A 90 2.89 18.77 13.05
CA PHE A 90 3.64 18.61 14.30
C PHE A 90 4.92 17.79 14.12
N ASN A 91 5.28 17.46 12.87
CA ASN A 91 6.38 16.57 12.51
C ASN A 91 6.45 15.32 13.42
N THR A 92 5.29 14.71 13.68
CA THR A 92 5.12 13.63 14.67
C THR A 92 4.74 12.34 13.97
N VAL A 93 5.34 11.23 14.42
CA VAL A 93 4.91 9.88 14.04
C VAL A 93 4.26 9.20 15.23
N ILE A 94 3.03 8.71 15.04
CA ILE A 94 2.37 7.80 15.96
C ILE A 94 2.55 6.37 15.45
N ILE A 95 3.03 5.49 16.31
CA ILE A 95 3.11 4.06 16.06
C ILE A 95 1.94 3.39 16.79
N LEU A 96 1.16 2.63 16.05
CA LEU A 96 0.02 1.87 16.57
C LEU A 96 0.29 0.36 16.53
N ASP A 97 -0.28 -0.37 17.48
CA ASP A 97 -0.36 -1.83 17.44
C ASP A 97 -1.48 -2.32 16.50
N ASN A 98 -1.69 -3.64 16.45
CA ASN A 98 -2.72 -4.25 15.61
C ASN A 98 -4.17 -3.98 16.08
N ARG A 99 -4.36 -3.41 17.28
CA ARG A 99 -5.63 -2.93 17.82
C ARG A 99 -5.82 -1.43 17.63
N LEU A 100 -4.92 -0.79 16.87
CA LEU A 100 -4.83 0.65 16.68
C LEU A 100 -4.59 1.44 17.99
N ALA A 101 -4.02 0.80 19.01
CA ALA A 101 -3.61 1.48 20.24
C ALA A 101 -2.23 2.12 20.07
N GLU A 102 -2.04 3.31 20.62
CA GLU A 102 -0.74 4.01 20.58
C GLU A 102 0.32 3.24 21.37
N VAL A 103 1.42 2.90 20.68
CA VAL A 103 2.59 2.22 21.26
C VAL A 103 3.72 3.21 21.49
N ALA A 104 3.90 4.16 20.56
CA ALA A 104 4.94 5.17 20.64
C ALA A 104 4.56 6.44 19.90
N LYS A 105 5.13 7.55 20.36
CA LYS A 105 5.08 8.86 19.72
C LYS A 105 6.51 9.34 19.53
N ILE A 106 6.89 9.65 18.29
CA ILE A 106 8.22 10.10 17.88
C ILE A 106 8.11 11.50 17.31
#